data_AF-A0A285RRG8-F1
#
_entry.id   AF-A0A285RRG8-F1
#
_cell.length_a   1.000
_cell.length_b   1.000
_cell.length_c   1.000
_cell.angle_alpha   90.00
_cell.angle_beta   90.00
_cell.angle_gamma   90.00
#
_symmetry.space_group_name_H-M   'P 1'
#
loop_
_entity.id
_entity.type
_entity.pdbx_description
1 polymer ?
#
loop_
_entity_poly.entity_id
_entity_poly.type
_entity_poly.pdbx_seq_one_letter_code
_entity_poly.pdbx_strand_id
1 'polypeptide(L)'
;MSKQKDMTDTPTHSTPDQRADMVAAKNAVKKKQKITPMGSSERRMGLRNIAAMVGNLTRPLVRKRGFFQAEIILHWAEIVGRDLEQFTMPVKYNPPRGENAGGGTLVIRVTGPVAIELQHRMPQIIDRVNTYFGYRAVERIKMMQGDISRPERKVKRPENVPEGPIRETSEVDIAKIEDPHLREVLTRLGRRISGDVHARGQPGQKK
;
A
#
# COMPACT_ATOMS: atom_id res chain seq x y z
N MET A 1 105.23 -18.23 -14.39
CA MET A 1 103.90 -17.74 -14.80
C MET A 1 102.88 -18.73 -14.23
N SER A 2 102.47 -18.61 -12.95
CA SER A 2 101.25 -17.88 -12.47
C SER A 2 99.99 -18.27 -13.27
N LYS A 3 98.89 -18.83 -12.74
CA LYS A 3 98.33 -19.15 -11.40
C LYS A 3 97.30 -20.31 -11.67
N GLN A 4 97.18 -21.38 -10.86
CA GLN A 4 96.29 -21.54 -9.69
C GLN A 4 94.82 -21.12 -9.97
N LYS A 5 93.74 -21.84 -9.62
CA LYS A 5 93.50 -22.73 -8.48
C LYS A 5 92.09 -23.36 -8.60
N ASP A 6 91.94 -24.47 -7.89
CA ASP A 6 90.78 -25.31 -7.61
C ASP A 6 89.40 -24.67 -7.27
N MET A 7 88.41 -25.58 -7.32
CA MET A 7 87.40 -25.89 -6.29
C MET A 7 86.01 -25.23 -6.33
N THR A 8 85.09 -26.11 -5.91
CA THR A 8 83.63 -26.11 -5.83
C THR A 8 83.05 -25.15 -4.79
N ASP A 9 81.89 -24.56 -5.10
CA ASP A 9 80.76 -24.45 -4.16
C ASP A 9 79.43 -24.19 -4.89
N THR A 10 78.36 -24.86 -4.45
CA THR A 10 76.92 -24.57 -4.69
C THR A 10 76.46 -23.70 -3.49
N PRO A 11 75.23 -23.11 -3.33
CA PRO A 11 73.98 -23.14 -4.11
C PRO A 11 73.21 -21.79 -4.25
N THR A 12 72.01 -21.86 -4.85
CA THR A 12 70.83 -20.98 -4.61
C THR A 12 70.70 -19.68 -5.41
N HIS A 13 69.81 -19.68 -6.40
CA HIS A 13 68.54 -18.94 -6.31
C HIS A 13 67.52 -19.37 -7.40
N SER A 14 66.40 -19.92 -6.92
CA SER A 14 65.02 -19.70 -7.40
C SER A 14 64.63 -20.00 -8.87
N THR A 15 64.12 -21.21 -9.10
CA THR A 15 62.93 -21.52 -9.93
C THR A 15 61.66 -20.97 -9.22
N PRO A 16 60.42 -20.84 -9.79
CA PRO A 16 59.87 -21.10 -11.14
C PRO A 16 58.99 -19.95 -11.72
N ASP A 17 58.60 -20.03 -13.00
CA ASP A 17 57.17 -20.02 -13.36
C ASP A 17 56.96 -20.57 -14.78
N GLN A 18 56.71 -21.88 -14.89
CA GLN A 18 56.21 -22.53 -16.11
C GLN A 18 54.80 -23.04 -15.83
N ARG A 19 53.83 -22.13 -15.80
CA ARG A 19 52.38 -22.42 -15.68
C ARG A 19 51.49 -21.52 -16.54
N ALA A 20 52.01 -20.93 -17.62
CA ALA A 20 51.22 -20.01 -18.46
C ALA A 20 50.58 -20.62 -19.70
N ASP A 21 51.08 -21.74 -20.25
CA ASP A 21 50.69 -22.16 -21.62
C ASP A 21 49.67 -23.31 -21.72
N MET A 22 49.00 -23.70 -20.62
CA MET A 22 48.10 -24.87 -20.62
C MET A 22 46.63 -24.59 -20.23
N VAL A 23 46.13 -23.37 -20.46
CA VAL A 23 44.71 -22.99 -20.18
C VAL A 23 43.91 -22.56 -21.42
N ALA A 24 44.55 -22.42 -22.59
CA ALA A 24 43.90 -21.84 -23.77
C ALA A 24 43.10 -22.81 -24.67
N ALA A 25 43.03 -24.12 -24.37
CA ALA A 25 42.52 -25.14 -25.32
C ALA A 25 41.28 -25.93 -24.85
N LYS A 26 40.43 -25.42 -23.94
CA LYS A 26 39.23 -26.14 -23.47
C LYS A 26 37.88 -25.42 -23.57
N ASN A 27 37.76 -24.29 -24.25
CA ASN A 27 36.48 -23.55 -24.36
C ASN A 27 36.08 -23.17 -25.79
N ALA A 28 36.24 -24.09 -26.75
CA ALA A 28 35.88 -23.84 -28.16
C ALA A 28 34.87 -24.86 -28.72
N VAL A 29 33.86 -25.26 -27.96
CA VAL A 29 32.68 -25.96 -28.52
C VAL A 29 31.41 -25.54 -27.75
N LYS A 30 30.86 -24.36 -28.08
CA LYS A 30 29.46 -24.01 -27.78
C LYS A 30 28.73 -23.70 -29.09
N LYS A 31 28.08 -24.73 -29.62
CA LYS A 31 27.15 -24.70 -30.75
C LYS A 31 26.04 -23.66 -30.47
N LYS A 32 26.05 -22.52 -31.17
CA LYS A 32 24.90 -21.61 -31.24
C LYS A 32 23.83 -22.25 -32.12
N GLN A 33 22.94 -23.03 -31.52
CA GLN A 33 21.68 -23.40 -32.16
C GLN A 33 20.75 -22.18 -32.15
N LYS A 34 20.57 -21.56 -33.32
CA LYS A 34 19.49 -20.59 -33.56
C LYS A 34 18.17 -21.35 -33.53
N ILE A 35 17.42 -21.22 -32.43
CA ILE A 35 16.02 -21.62 -32.39
C ILE A 35 15.23 -20.44 -32.98
N THR A 36 14.91 -20.53 -34.28
CA THR A 36 13.91 -19.66 -34.89
C THR A 36 12.55 -20.06 -34.32
N PRO A 37 11.79 -19.20 -33.63
CA PRO A 37 10.40 -19.52 -33.33
C PRO A 37 9.60 -19.36 -34.62
N MET A 38 9.47 -20.44 -35.39
CA MET A 38 8.38 -20.58 -36.36
C MET A 38 7.13 -20.98 -35.59
N GLY A 39 6.03 -20.27 -35.88
CA GLY A 39 4.72 -20.59 -35.33
C GLY A 39 4.01 -19.32 -34.93
N SER A 40 3.26 -18.77 -35.87
CA SER A 40 2.15 -17.86 -35.64
C SER A 40 1.41 -18.25 -34.36
N SER A 41 1.32 -17.30 -33.43
CA SER A 41 0.39 -17.34 -32.30
C SER A 41 -1.04 -17.25 -32.85
N GLU A 42 -1.47 -18.34 -33.49
CA GLU A 42 -2.86 -18.59 -33.80
C GLU A 42 -3.59 -18.66 -32.46
N ARG A 43 -4.32 -17.57 -32.20
CA ARG A 43 -5.52 -17.51 -31.37
C ARG A 43 -5.67 -18.68 -30.40
N ARG A 44 -4.96 -18.60 -29.27
CA ARG A 44 -5.46 -19.20 -28.02
C ARG A 44 -6.72 -18.45 -27.62
N MET A 45 -7.83 -18.80 -28.25
CA MET A 45 -9.19 -18.40 -27.90
C MET A 45 -9.75 -19.44 -26.92
N GLY A 46 -9.07 -19.60 -25.79
CA GLY A 46 -9.64 -20.25 -24.61
C GLY A 46 -10.23 -19.20 -23.67
N LEU A 47 -10.95 -19.62 -22.64
CA LEU A 47 -11.37 -18.78 -21.53
C LEU A 47 -10.16 -18.03 -20.98
N ARG A 48 -10.05 -16.73 -21.28
CA ARG A 48 -8.98 -15.89 -20.77
C ARG A 48 -9.31 -15.49 -19.35
N ASN A 49 -8.32 -15.57 -18.47
CA ASN A 49 -8.45 -15.08 -17.10
C ASN A 49 -8.80 -13.58 -17.16
N ILE A 50 -9.99 -13.23 -16.67
CA ILE A 50 -10.48 -11.85 -16.63
C ILE A 50 -9.54 -10.96 -15.80
N ALA A 51 -8.90 -11.49 -14.75
CA ALA A 51 -7.94 -10.74 -13.94
C ALA A 51 -6.75 -10.21 -14.76
N ALA A 52 -6.31 -10.95 -15.79
CA ALA A 52 -5.22 -10.48 -16.67
C ALA A 52 -5.65 -9.32 -17.58
N MET A 53 -6.93 -9.26 -17.98
CA MET A 53 -7.48 -8.12 -18.74
C MET A 53 -7.81 -6.93 -17.84
N VAL A 54 -8.40 -7.18 -16.67
CA VAL A 54 -8.70 -6.15 -15.67
C VAL A 54 -7.41 -5.43 -15.27
N GLY A 55 -6.33 -6.17 -14.97
CA GLY A 55 -5.05 -5.57 -14.58
C GLY A 55 -4.47 -4.62 -15.63
N ASN A 56 -4.65 -4.89 -16.93
CA ASN A 56 -4.20 -3.99 -18.00
C ASN A 56 -5.08 -2.74 -18.12
N LEU A 57 -6.37 -2.86 -17.85
CA LEU A 57 -7.32 -1.75 -17.91
C LEU A 57 -7.28 -0.86 -16.66
N THR A 58 -7.06 -1.45 -15.48
CA THR A 58 -7.03 -0.73 -14.20
C THR A 58 -5.64 -0.21 -13.86
N ARG A 59 -4.55 -0.79 -14.41
CA ARG A 59 -3.17 -0.28 -14.26
C ARG A 59 -3.06 1.25 -14.39
N PRO A 60 -3.58 1.90 -15.45
CA PRO A 60 -3.48 3.36 -15.57
C PRO A 60 -4.31 4.12 -14.52
N LEU A 61 -5.40 3.55 -14.00
CA LEU A 61 -6.23 4.15 -12.96
C LEU A 61 -5.60 4.00 -11.57
N VAL A 62 -5.04 2.84 -11.26
CA VAL A 62 -4.33 2.53 -10.00
C VAL A 62 -2.98 3.23 -9.93
N ARG A 63 -2.31 3.45 -11.08
CA ARG A 63 -1.09 4.26 -11.19
C ARG A 63 -1.33 5.75 -10.92
N LYS A 64 -2.58 6.21 -10.86
CA LYS A 64 -2.87 7.57 -10.40
C LYS A 64 -2.44 7.69 -8.94
N ARG A 65 -1.46 8.57 -8.71
CA ARG A 65 -0.78 8.87 -7.43
C ARG A 65 -1.70 8.97 -6.21
N GLY A 66 -2.95 9.38 -6.39
CA GLY A 66 -3.91 9.61 -5.32
C GLY A 66 -4.65 8.36 -4.82
N PHE A 67 -4.84 7.34 -5.65
CA PHE A 67 -5.67 6.18 -5.26
C PHE A 67 -4.97 5.32 -4.19
N PHE A 68 -3.74 4.89 -4.47
CA PHE A 68 -2.95 4.11 -3.50
C PHE A 68 -2.79 4.83 -2.16
N GLN A 69 -2.49 6.13 -2.20
CA GLN A 69 -2.28 6.94 -1.00
C GLN A 69 -3.55 7.08 -0.16
N ALA A 70 -4.71 7.27 -0.78
CA ALA A 70 -5.98 7.36 -0.06
C ALA A 70 -6.38 6.00 0.52
N GLU A 71 -6.26 4.95 -0.27
CA GLU A 71 -6.65 3.59 0.11
C GLU A 71 -5.82 3.06 1.28
N ILE A 72 -4.50 3.26 1.24
CA ILE A 72 -3.61 2.80 2.31
C ILE A 72 -3.87 3.53 3.63
N ILE A 73 -4.24 4.82 3.59
CA ILE A 73 -4.60 5.57 4.80
C ILE A 73 -5.91 5.03 5.36
N LEU A 74 -6.89 4.74 4.49
CA LEU A 74 -8.22 4.30 4.90
C LEU A 74 -8.20 2.89 5.52
N HIS A 75 -7.44 1.98 4.93
CA HIS A 75 -7.38 0.56 5.30
C HIS A 75 -6.10 0.19 6.07
N TRP A 76 -5.36 1.16 6.59
CA TRP A 76 -4.11 0.91 7.32
C TRP A 76 -4.29 -0.13 8.44
N ALA A 77 -5.37 0.03 9.22
CA ALA A 77 -5.75 -0.85 10.32
C ALA A 77 -5.87 -2.32 9.91
N GLU A 78 -6.46 -2.57 8.74
CA GLU A 78 -6.69 -3.91 8.20
C GLU A 78 -5.38 -4.53 7.69
N ILE A 79 -4.49 -3.70 7.13
CA ILE A 79 -3.22 -4.14 6.57
C ILE A 79 -2.19 -4.47 7.66
N VAL A 80 -1.98 -3.58 8.64
CA VAL A 80 -0.97 -3.80 9.69
C VAL A 80 -1.50 -4.52 10.94
N GLY A 81 -2.81 -4.45 11.19
CA GLY A 81 -3.45 -4.96 12.39
C GLY A 81 -3.52 -3.92 13.52
N ARG A 82 -4.40 -4.18 14.49
CA ARG A 82 -4.73 -3.24 15.59
C ARG A 82 -3.56 -2.90 16.50
N ASP A 83 -2.58 -3.79 16.62
CA ASP A 83 -1.43 -3.60 17.50
C ASP A 83 -0.51 -2.47 17.00
N LEU A 84 -0.28 -2.41 15.68
CA LEU A 84 0.60 -1.42 15.06
C LEU A 84 -0.15 -0.17 14.61
N GLU A 85 -1.44 -0.27 14.33
CA GLU A 85 -2.27 0.85 13.86
C GLU A 85 -2.28 2.04 14.82
N GLN A 86 -2.21 1.77 16.13
CA GLN A 86 -2.22 2.81 17.16
C GLN A 86 -0.95 3.65 17.18
N PHE A 87 0.17 3.06 16.74
CA PHE A 87 1.50 3.65 16.83
C PHE A 87 2.14 3.92 15.47
N THR A 88 1.41 3.67 14.37
CA THR A 88 1.91 3.88 13.01
C THR A 88 0.85 4.48 12.10
N MET A 89 1.27 5.36 11.20
CA MET A 89 0.38 5.95 10.20
C MET A 89 1.11 6.21 8.87
N PRO A 90 0.53 5.85 7.71
CA PRO A 90 1.11 6.18 6.42
C PRO A 90 0.99 7.70 6.17
N VAL A 91 2.11 8.36 5.89
CA VAL A 91 2.17 9.82 5.67
C VAL A 91 2.14 10.13 4.19
N LYS A 92 2.98 9.42 3.42
CA LYS A 92 3.20 9.72 2.01
C LYS A 92 3.68 8.47 1.28
N TYR A 93 3.20 8.29 0.07
CA TYR A 93 3.71 7.32 -0.88
C TYR A 93 4.50 8.04 -1.98
N ASN A 94 5.75 7.63 -2.17
CA ASN A 94 6.58 8.07 -3.28
C ASN A 94 6.57 6.96 -4.34
N PRO A 95 5.90 7.17 -5.49
CA PRO A 95 5.85 6.16 -6.53
C PRO A 95 7.25 5.88 -7.11
N PRO A 96 7.44 4.68 -7.69
CA PRO A 96 8.69 4.32 -8.34
C PRO A 96 9.00 5.27 -9.49
N ARG A 97 10.27 5.63 -9.66
CA ARG A 97 10.72 6.55 -10.73
C ARG A 97 11.00 5.75 -12.00
N GLY A 98 10.09 5.83 -12.97
CA GLY A 98 10.26 5.21 -14.29
C GLY A 98 9.12 4.26 -14.66
N GLU A 99 9.04 3.88 -15.94
CA GLU A 99 7.96 3.04 -16.45
C GLU A 99 8.11 1.56 -16.06
N ASN A 100 9.35 1.09 -15.89
CA ASN A 100 9.72 -0.26 -15.44
C ASN A 100 10.24 -0.29 -14.00
N ALA A 101 10.08 0.80 -13.25
CA ALA A 101 10.54 0.84 -11.88
C ALA A 101 9.54 0.09 -10.99
N GLY A 102 10.05 -0.82 -10.16
CA GLY A 102 9.29 -1.80 -9.37
C GLY A 102 8.32 -1.19 -8.35
N GLY A 103 8.55 -1.41 -7.06
CA GLY A 103 7.68 -0.86 -6.02
C GLY A 103 8.11 0.55 -5.61
N GLY A 104 7.17 1.36 -5.09
CA GLY A 104 7.47 2.67 -4.55
C GLY A 104 8.01 2.62 -3.11
N THR A 105 8.26 3.81 -2.55
CA THR A 105 8.66 3.98 -1.15
C THR A 105 7.50 4.51 -0.34
N LEU A 106 7.06 3.76 0.66
CA LEU A 106 6.05 4.19 1.61
C LEU A 106 6.71 4.87 2.82
N VAL A 107 6.27 6.08 3.15
CA VAL A 107 6.71 6.82 4.31
C VAL A 107 5.69 6.64 5.43
N ILE A 108 6.13 6.09 6.55
CA ILE A 108 5.29 5.80 7.72
C ILE A 108 5.77 6.68 8.88
N ARG A 109 4.84 7.35 9.55
CA ARG A 109 5.07 7.99 10.84
C ARG A 109 4.94 6.95 11.94
N VAL A 110 5.87 6.96 12.88
CA VAL A 110 5.92 6.03 14.00
C VAL A 110 6.13 6.79 15.31
N THR A 111 5.40 6.37 16.35
CA THR A 111 5.63 6.84 17.71
C THR A 111 6.94 6.21 18.24
N GLY A 112 7.81 7.02 18.83
CA GLY A 112 9.20 6.65 19.19
C GLY A 112 9.40 5.25 19.83
N PRO A 113 8.59 4.83 20.83
CA PRO A 113 8.79 3.55 21.53
C PRO A 113 8.59 2.30 20.65
N VAL A 114 7.81 2.38 19.57
CA VAL A 114 7.42 1.22 18.74
C VAL A 114 8.27 1.11 17.47
N ALA A 115 9.23 2.03 17.26
CA ALA A 115 10.04 2.09 16.06
C ALA A 115 10.86 0.80 15.81
N ILE A 116 11.46 0.21 16.84
CA ILE A 116 12.28 -1.00 16.71
C ILE A 116 11.42 -2.21 16.32
N GLU A 117 10.27 -2.37 16.96
CA GLU A 117 9.32 -3.43 16.59
C GLU A 117 8.87 -3.29 15.14
N LEU A 118 8.54 -2.06 14.73
CA LEU A 118 8.17 -1.78 13.35
C LEU A 118 9.30 -2.16 12.39
N GLN A 119 10.54 -1.83 12.72
CA GLN A 119 11.71 -2.12 11.88
C GLN A 119 11.87 -3.62 11.60
N HIS A 120 11.66 -4.47 12.60
CA HIS A 120 11.70 -5.92 12.42
C HIS A 120 10.51 -6.48 11.64
N ARG A 121 9.34 -5.83 11.76
CA ARG A 121 8.11 -6.21 11.03
C ARG A 121 8.00 -5.58 9.64
N MET A 122 8.90 -4.66 9.26
CA MET A 122 8.87 -3.97 7.96
C MET A 122 8.72 -4.92 6.76
N PRO A 123 9.49 -6.03 6.63
CA PRO A 123 9.33 -6.95 5.50
C PRO A 123 7.92 -7.54 5.43
N GLN A 124 7.38 -7.97 6.58
CA GLN A 124 6.03 -8.52 6.67
C GLN A 124 4.96 -7.48 6.30
N ILE A 125 5.16 -6.21 6.68
CA ILE A 125 4.24 -5.13 6.31
C ILE A 125 4.29 -4.87 4.82
N ILE A 126 5.47 -4.89 4.20
CA ILE A 126 5.60 -4.77 2.74
C ILE A 126 4.83 -5.89 2.04
N ASP A 127 4.98 -7.13 2.52
CA ASP A 127 4.27 -8.29 1.95
C ASP A 127 2.75 -8.18 2.13
N ARG A 128 2.28 -7.77 3.31
CA ARG A 128 0.85 -7.55 3.57
C ARG A 128 0.27 -6.45 2.69
N VAL A 129 0.97 -5.32 2.54
CA VAL A 129 0.57 -4.24 1.64
C VAL A 129 0.48 -4.76 0.20
N ASN A 130 1.53 -5.40 -0.30
CA ASN A 130 1.55 -5.91 -1.67
C ASN A 130 0.49 -7.01 -1.91
N THR A 131 0.18 -7.81 -0.89
CA THR A 131 -0.89 -8.82 -0.93
C THR A 131 -2.27 -8.16 -0.98
N TYR A 132 -2.51 -7.14 -0.15
CA TYR A 132 -3.76 -6.37 -0.13
C TYR A 132 -4.06 -5.73 -1.49
N PHE A 133 -3.04 -5.13 -2.11
CA PHE A 133 -3.19 -4.50 -3.42
C PHE A 133 -3.13 -5.48 -4.60
N GLY A 134 -2.61 -6.70 -4.41
CA GLY A 134 -2.47 -7.71 -5.46
C GLY A 134 -1.38 -7.43 -6.50
N TYR A 135 -0.50 -6.45 -6.23
CA TYR A 135 0.67 -6.14 -7.05
C TYR A 135 1.79 -5.56 -6.18
N ARG A 136 3.01 -5.48 -6.73
CA ARG A 136 4.18 -4.93 -6.03
C ARG A 136 4.10 -3.40 -5.97
N ALA A 137 3.31 -2.88 -5.05
CA ALA A 137 3.10 -1.46 -4.84
C ALA A 137 4.22 -0.80 -4.02
N VAL A 138 4.72 -1.50 -3.00
CA VAL A 138 5.76 -1.01 -2.09
C VAL A 138 6.97 -1.91 -2.18
N GLU A 139 8.14 -1.30 -2.31
CA GLU A 139 9.43 -1.99 -2.23
C GLU A 139 10.19 -1.64 -0.96
N ARG A 140 10.06 -0.39 -0.49
CA ARG A 140 10.77 0.11 0.68
C ARG A 140 9.84 0.88 1.58
N ILE A 141 10.07 0.76 2.89
CA ILE A 141 9.44 1.60 3.89
C ILE A 141 10.49 2.56 4.44
N LYS A 142 10.14 3.84 4.57
CA LYS A 142 10.91 4.85 5.28
C LYS A 142 10.15 5.27 6.52
N MET A 143 10.80 5.24 7.67
CA MET A 143 10.21 5.65 8.93
C MET A 143 10.49 7.14 9.20
N MET A 144 9.50 7.82 9.76
CA MET A 144 9.62 9.16 10.30
C MET A 144 9.11 9.14 11.74
N GLN A 145 9.97 9.49 12.70
CA GLN A 145 9.52 9.63 14.09
C GLN A 145 8.69 10.89 14.24
N GLY A 146 7.58 10.78 14.95
CA GLY A 146 6.71 11.93 15.25
C GLY A 146 5.42 11.49 15.92
N ASP A 147 4.76 12.45 16.56
CA ASP A 147 3.48 12.19 17.21
C ASP A 147 2.38 11.88 16.18
N ILE A 148 1.52 10.92 16.52
CA ILE A 148 0.41 10.47 15.71
C ILE A 148 -0.85 11.06 16.30
N SER A 149 -1.07 12.34 16.00
CA SER A 149 -2.37 12.96 16.26
C SER A 149 -3.37 12.40 15.26
N ARG A 150 -4.09 11.35 15.66
CA ARG A 150 -5.26 10.89 14.91
C ARG A 150 -6.42 11.82 15.28
N PRO A 151 -7.03 12.53 14.32
CA PRO A 151 -8.30 13.18 14.61
C PRO A 151 -9.26 12.06 15.02
N GLU A 152 -9.74 12.10 16.27
CA GLU A 152 -10.81 11.22 16.69
C GLU A 152 -11.90 11.31 15.64
N ARG A 153 -12.22 10.19 14.99
CA ARG A 153 -13.43 10.10 14.17
C ARG A 153 -14.59 10.23 15.15
N LYS A 154 -14.98 11.46 15.44
CA LYS A 154 -16.26 11.77 16.05
C LYS A 154 -17.30 11.31 15.05
N VAL A 155 -17.72 10.06 15.18
CA VAL A 155 -18.95 9.60 14.57
C VAL A 155 -19.99 10.56 15.11
N LYS A 156 -20.51 11.45 14.25
CA LYS A 156 -21.64 12.28 14.61
C LYS A 156 -22.78 11.33 14.88
N ARG A 157 -22.93 10.94 16.14
CA ARG A 157 -24.14 10.29 16.61
C ARG A 157 -25.24 11.32 16.32
N PRO A 158 -26.30 10.96 15.58
CA PRO A 158 -27.42 11.87 15.43
C PRO A 158 -27.84 12.28 16.84
N GLU A 159 -27.74 13.57 17.11
CA GLU A 159 -28.13 14.12 18.39
C GLU A 159 -29.62 13.80 18.57
N ASN A 160 -30.02 13.41 19.77
CA ASN A 160 -31.42 13.10 20.03
C ASN A 160 -32.17 14.43 20.04
N VAL A 161 -32.62 14.85 18.87
CA VAL A 161 -33.33 16.10 18.69
C VAL A 161 -34.63 16.02 19.50
N PRO A 162 -34.91 17.00 20.37
CA PRO A 162 -36.15 17.03 21.13
C PRO A 162 -37.35 17.09 20.19
N GLU A 163 -38.44 16.40 20.52
CA GLU A 163 -39.68 16.48 19.73
C GLU A 163 -40.21 17.92 19.74
N GLY A 164 -40.45 18.48 18.55
CA GLY A 164 -41.04 19.81 18.39
C GLY A 164 -42.53 19.74 18.06
N PRO A 165 -43.30 20.82 18.29
CA PRO A 165 -44.69 20.89 17.87
C PRO A 165 -44.81 20.73 16.35
N ILE A 166 -45.79 19.94 15.91
CA ILE A 166 -46.11 19.81 14.49
C ILE A 166 -46.81 21.10 14.07
N ARG A 167 -46.61 21.54 12.83
CA ARG A 167 -47.35 22.68 12.28
C ARG A 167 -48.82 22.31 12.16
N GLU A 168 -49.72 23.22 12.53
CA GLU A 168 -51.18 23.02 12.47
C GLU A 168 -51.65 22.54 11.09
N THR A 169 -51.05 23.05 10.01
CA THR A 169 -51.36 22.62 8.64
C THR A 169 -51.02 21.15 8.38
N SER A 170 -49.90 20.67 8.92
CA SER A 170 -49.49 19.28 8.80
C SER A 170 -50.32 18.34 9.68
N GLU A 171 -50.81 18.80 10.84
CA GLU A 171 -51.73 18.02 11.67
C GLU A 171 -53.08 17.80 10.98
N VAL A 172 -53.61 18.82 10.31
CA VAL A 172 -54.86 18.73 9.53
C VAL A 172 -54.73 17.73 8.39
N ASP A 173 -53.58 17.67 7.71
CA ASP A 173 -53.37 16.72 6.62
C ASP A 173 -53.10 15.29 7.11
N ILE A 174 -52.42 15.13 8.25
CA ILE A 174 -52.20 13.82 8.90
C ILE A 174 -53.53 13.25 9.43
N ALA A 175 -54.46 14.10 9.87
CA ALA A 175 -55.78 13.68 10.34
C ALA A 175 -56.67 13.09 9.23
N LYS A 176 -56.42 13.42 7.96
CA LYS A 176 -57.16 12.88 6.79
C LYS A 176 -56.74 11.47 6.39
N ILE A 177 -55.70 10.92 7.02
CA ILE A 177 -55.16 9.59 6.70
C ILE A 177 -55.99 8.53 7.42
N GLU A 178 -56.59 7.62 6.64
CA GLU A 178 -57.48 6.56 7.15
C GLU A 178 -56.71 5.46 7.92
N ASP A 179 -55.47 5.15 7.50
CA ASP A 179 -54.64 4.14 8.17
C ASP A 179 -54.09 4.66 9.51
N PRO A 180 -54.49 4.06 10.66
CA PRO A 180 -54.02 4.49 11.98
C PRO A 180 -52.52 4.33 12.18
N HIS A 181 -51.92 3.30 11.58
CA HIS A 181 -50.48 3.02 11.73
C HIS A 181 -49.65 4.04 10.97
N LEU A 182 -50.03 4.32 9.72
CA LEU A 182 -49.36 5.34 8.91
C LEU A 182 -49.44 6.73 9.56
N ARG A 183 -50.61 7.06 10.13
CA ARG A 183 -50.83 8.31 10.85
C ARG A 183 -49.90 8.48 12.04
N GLU A 184 -49.71 7.42 12.83
CA GLU A 184 -48.77 7.43 13.97
C GLU A 184 -47.32 7.64 13.50
N VAL A 185 -46.90 6.91 12.46
CA VAL A 185 -45.54 7.00 11.90
C VAL A 185 -45.25 8.41 11.38
N LEU A 186 -46.20 9.02 10.68
CA LEU A 186 -46.06 10.38 10.14
C LEU A 186 -46.09 11.46 11.23
N THR A 187 -46.91 11.28 12.27
CA THR A 187 -46.91 12.16 13.44
C THR A 187 -45.55 12.14 14.13
N ARG A 188 -45.00 10.94 14.36
CA ARG A 188 -43.67 10.76 14.98
C ARG A 188 -42.55 11.37 14.13
N LEU A 189 -42.64 11.23 12.80
CA LEU A 189 -41.68 11.85 11.88
C LEU A 189 -41.81 13.38 11.90
N GLY A 190 -43.03 13.91 11.85
CA GLY A 190 -43.31 15.34 11.89
C GLY A 190 -42.73 16.01 13.14
N ARG A 191 -42.90 15.40 14.31
CA ARG A 191 -42.32 15.89 15.58
C ARG A 191 -40.79 15.94 15.57
N ARG A 192 -40.14 14.91 15.00
CA ARG A 192 -38.66 14.87 14.89
C ARG A 192 -38.12 15.92 13.92
N ILE A 193 -38.77 16.13 12.77
CA ILE A 193 -38.36 17.14 11.79
C ILE A 193 -38.59 18.55 12.36
N SER A 194 -39.74 18.80 12.99
CA SER A 194 -40.03 20.08 13.65
C SER A 194 -39.02 20.41 14.73
N GLY A 195 -38.66 19.42 15.56
CA GLY A 195 -37.65 19.55 16.59
C GLY A 195 -36.27 19.95 16.05
N ASP A 196 -35.90 19.39 14.89
CA ASP A 196 -34.58 19.59 14.27
C ASP A 196 -34.49 20.97 13.63
N VAL A 197 -35.58 21.41 13.00
CA VAL A 197 -35.71 22.79 12.48
C VAL A 197 -35.64 23.81 13.62
N HIS A 198 -36.28 23.53 14.76
CA HIS A 198 -36.22 24.41 15.93
C HIS A 198 -34.82 24.46 16.56
N ALA A 199 -34.15 23.31 16.67
CA ALA A 199 -32.78 23.21 17.18
C ALA A 199 -31.75 23.94 16.30
N ARG A 200 -31.93 23.94 14.97
CA ARG A 200 -31.06 24.68 14.04
C ARG A 200 -31.34 26.19 13.98
N GLY A 201 -32.52 26.64 14.42
CA GLY A 201 -32.97 28.03 14.35
C GLY A 201 -32.60 28.92 15.54
N GLN A 202 -32.02 28.38 16.62
CA GLN A 202 -31.55 29.16 17.77
C GLN A 202 -30.04 29.45 17.68
N PRO A 203 -29.61 30.63 17.20
CA PRO A 203 -28.24 31.09 17.41
C PRO A 203 -28.07 31.50 18.88
N GLY A 204 -27.33 30.68 19.63
CA GLY A 204 -26.55 31.08 20.80
C GLY A 204 -27.25 31.90 21.90
N GLN A 205 -27.89 31.21 22.85
CA GLN A 205 -27.79 31.61 24.26
C GLN A 205 -27.01 30.53 25.01
N LYS A 206 -25.68 30.63 24.96
CA LYS A 206 -24.83 30.05 26.00
C LYS A 206 -24.61 31.15 27.05
N LYS A 207 -25.11 30.92 28.26
CA LYS A 207 -24.57 31.57 29.46
C LYS A 207 -23.15 31.07 29.72
#